data_AF-A0A8S1HNU1-F1
#
_entry.id   AF-A0A8S1HNU1-F1
#
_cell.length_a   1.000
_cell.length_b   1.000
_cell.length_c   1.000
_cell.angle_alpha   90.00
_cell.angle_beta   90.00
_cell.angle_gamma   90.00
#
_symmetry.space_group_name_H-M   'P 1'
#
loop_
_entity.id
_entity.type
_entity.pdbx_description
1 polymer ?
#
loop_
_entity_poly.entity_id
_entity_poly.type
_entity_poly.pdbx_seq_one_letter_code
_entity_poly.pdbx_strand_id
1 'polypeptide(L)'
;MPEACADLVRTAAGNGHLLVRKKISTFNGLVQKHLHPVVGDPMPVLLADLEAFWVTIDMELTGINKQFEKIEQYRKAGWNMEAVEETTSTETTPKASTAAPPVPKKSRLPTKKSPALSAEAQEKLDKQRALANERRAKAMAEMRARGKQQQKTSVEPAAADIEC
;
A
#
# COMPACT_ATOMS: atom_id res chain seq x y z
N MET A 1 29.92 -3.15 8.02
CA MET A 1 28.52 -3.52 7.75
C MET A 1 28.19 -3.14 6.31
N PRO A 2 27.60 -4.04 5.49
CA PRO A 2 27.19 -3.75 4.11
C PRO A 2 26.17 -2.62 4.00
N GLU A 3 26.12 -1.93 2.87
CA GLU A 3 25.17 -0.82 2.62
C GLU A 3 23.71 -1.28 2.73
N ALA A 4 23.36 -2.41 2.12
CA ALA A 4 22.01 -2.96 2.22
C ALA A 4 21.57 -3.24 3.67
N CYS A 5 22.49 -3.59 4.58
CA CYS A 5 22.19 -3.72 6.02
C CYS A 5 21.95 -2.34 6.64
N ALA A 6 22.74 -1.33 6.25
CA ALA A 6 22.58 0.05 6.72
C ALA A 6 21.22 0.63 6.33
N ASP A 7 20.78 0.37 5.10
CA ASP A 7 19.50 0.84 4.58
C ASP A 7 18.33 0.14 5.25
N LEU A 8 18.46 -1.16 5.54
CA LEU A 8 17.46 -1.88 6.32
C LEU A 8 17.32 -1.28 7.72
N VAL A 9 18.44 -1.00 8.40
CA VAL A 9 18.45 -0.35 9.73
C VAL A 9 17.80 1.03 9.67
N ARG A 10 18.19 1.88 8.71
CA ARG A 10 17.62 3.22 8.54
C ARG A 10 16.13 3.16 8.24
N THR A 11 15.71 2.21 7.42
CA THR A 11 14.29 2.01 7.08
C THR A 11 13.50 1.56 8.29
N ALA A 12 13.97 0.56 9.04
CA ALA A 12 13.31 0.08 10.26
C ALA A 12 13.18 1.18 11.32
N ALA A 13 14.27 1.93 11.55
CA ALA A 13 14.27 3.07 12.46
C ALA A 13 13.29 4.18 12.01
N GLY A 14 13.29 4.51 10.71
CA GLY A 14 12.37 5.48 10.13
C GLY A 14 10.91 5.06 10.27
N ASN A 15 10.60 3.79 10.02
CA ASN A 15 9.25 3.24 10.17
C ASN A 15 8.79 3.28 11.63
N GLY A 16 9.64 2.87 12.58
CA GLY A 16 9.36 2.99 14.01
C GLY A 16 9.07 4.43 14.43
N HIS A 17 9.90 5.36 13.97
CA HIS A 17 9.71 6.78 14.27
C HIS A 17 8.41 7.34 13.68
N LEU A 18 8.05 6.93 12.46
CA LEU A 18 6.80 7.32 11.81
C LEU A 18 5.58 6.75 12.54
N LEU A 19 5.64 5.48 12.98
CA LEU A 19 4.58 4.86 13.76
C LEU A 19 4.31 5.68 15.02
N VAL A 20 5.35 6.02 15.79
CA VAL A 20 5.23 6.79 17.03
C VAL A 20 4.74 8.22 16.75
N ARG A 21 5.41 8.96 15.87
CA ARG A 21 5.08 10.39 15.67
C ARG A 21 3.76 10.61 14.93
N LYS A 22 3.34 9.69 14.07
CA LYS A 22 2.12 9.85 13.29
C LYS A 22 1.00 9.01 13.86
N LYS A 23 1.11 7.69 13.83
CA LYS A 23 0.00 6.80 14.16
C LYS A 23 -0.37 6.86 15.63
N ILE A 24 0.60 6.74 16.55
CA ILE A 24 0.33 6.82 17.99
C ILE A 24 -0.20 8.21 18.36
N SER A 25 0.37 9.28 17.79
CA SER A 25 -0.15 10.65 18.00
C SER A 25 -1.60 10.81 17.53
N THR A 26 -1.95 10.28 16.35
CA THR A 26 -3.32 10.29 15.84
C THR A 26 -4.25 9.47 16.73
N PHE A 27 -3.83 8.27 17.14
CA PHE A 27 -4.62 7.42 18.02
C PHE A 27 -4.90 8.08 19.36
N ASN A 28 -3.90 8.72 19.97
CA ASN A 28 -4.10 9.50 21.19
C ASN A 28 -5.17 10.58 20.98
N GLY A 29 -5.12 11.31 19.86
CA GLY A 29 -6.16 12.28 19.51
C GLY A 29 -7.56 11.66 19.38
N LEU A 30 -7.68 10.46 18.80
CA LEU A 30 -8.94 9.73 18.71
C LEU A 30 -9.45 9.30 20.09
N VAL A 31 -8.57 8.78 20.94
CA VAL A 31 -8.91 8.39 22.31
C VAL A 31 -9.40 9.60 23.11
N GLN A 32 -8.73 10.75 23.01
CA GLN A 32 -9.16 11.97 23.69
C GLN A 32 -10.55 12.45 23.25
N LYS A 33 -10.86 12.36 21.95
CA LYS A 33 -12.19 12.69 21.42
C LYS A 33 -13.26 11.71 21.90
N HIS A 34 -12.93 10.43 21.98
CA HIS A 34 -13.86 9.42 22.50
C HIS A 34 -14.14 9.61 24.00
N LEU A 35 -13.13 9.99 24.79
CA LEU A 35 -13.27 10.26 26.22
C LEU A 35 -13.99 11.59 26.53
N HIS A 36 -13.88 12.57 25.63
CA HIS A 36 -14.49 13.90 25.77
C HIS A 36 -15.42 14.20 24.57
N PRO A 37 -16.56 13.51 24.47
CA PRO A 37 -17.48 13.71 23.36
C PRO A 37 -18.05 15.13 23.37
N VAL A 38 -18.02 15.80 22.22
CA VAL A 38 -18.61 17.13 22.04
C VAL A 38 -20.06 16.97 21.61
N VAL A 39 -20.98 17.60 22.35
CA VAL A 39 -22.42 17.57 22.03
C VAL A 39 -22.64 18.25 20.67
N GLY A 40 -23.24 17.51 19.73
CA GLY A 40 -23.51 18.00 18.38
C GLY A 40 -22.38 17.79 17.36
N ASP A 41 -21.33 17.03 17.71
CA ASP A 41 -20.32 16.62 16.72
C ASP A 41 -20.95 15.75 15.62
N PRO A 42 -20.87 16.14 14.33
CA PRO A 42 -21.39 15.33 13.24
C PRO A 42 -20.61 14.01 13.02
N MET A 43 -19.40 13.87 13.56
CA MET A 43 -18.59 12.65 13.48
C MET A 43 -17.98 12.30 14.84
N PRO A 44 -18.79 11.76 15.77
CA PRO A 44 -18.28 11.30 17.05
C PRO A 44 -17.36 10.09 16.85
N VAL A 45 -16.31 9.99 17.67
CA VAL A 45 -15.44 8.81 17.69
C VAL A 45 -16.12 7.71 18.49
N LEU A 46 -16.35 6.57 17.86
CA LEU A 46 -16.91 5.36 18.48
C LEU A 46 -15.79 4.43 18.96
N LEU A 47 -16.14 3.49 19.85
CA LEU A 47 -15.20 2.47 20.31
C LEU A 47 -14.69 1.60 19.14
N ALA A 48 -15.56 1.31 18.16
CA ALA A 48 -15.19 0.58 16.95
C ALA A 48 -14.13 1.31 16.11
N ASP A 49 -14.13 2.64 16.11
CA ASP A 49 -13.11 3.43 15.41
C ASP A 49 -11.74 3.28 16.09
N LEU A 50 -11.72 3.26 17.42
CA LEU A 50 -10.50 3.02 18.21
C LEU A 50 -9.96 1.61 17.95
N GLU A 51 -10.82 0.60 17.95
CA GLU A 51 -10.44 -0.79 17.68
C GLU A 51 -9.85 -0.94 16.26
N ALA A 52 -10.53 -0.41 15.25
CA ALA A 52 -10.07 -0.46 13.86
C ALA A 52 -8.71 0.26 13.68
N PHE A 53 -8.52 1.40 14.35
CA PHE A 53 -7.25 2.12 14.30
C PHE A 53 -6.14 1.36 15.05
N TRP A 54 -6.46 0.71 16.18
CA TRP A 54 -5.51 -0.10 16.93
C TRP A 54 -5.00 -1.29 16.11
N VAL A 55 -5.88 -2.00 15.40
CA VAL A 55 -5.48 -3.08 14.48
C VAL A 55 -4.47 -2.58 13.44
N THR A 56 -4.63 -1.35 12.96
CA THR A 56 -3.69 -0.74 12.02
C THR A 56 -2.31 -0.51 12.67
N ILE A 57 -2.27 0.02 13.90
CA ILE A 57 -1.02 0.20 14.66
C ILE A 57 -0.34 -1.14 14.91
N ASP A 58 -1.11 -2.15 15.34
CA ASP A 58 -0.60 -3.47 15.68
C ASP A 58 0.02 -4.17 14.46
N MET A 59 -0.62 -4.06 13.29
CA MET A 59 -0.08 -4.60 12.04
C MET A 59 1.23 -3.92 11.64
N GLU A 60 1.31 -2.59 11.73
CA GLU A 60 2.54 -1.84 11.45
C GLU A 60 3.66 -2.18 12.45
N LEU A 61 3.33 -2.26 13.75
CA LEU A 61 4.26 -2.62 14.82
C LEU A 61 4.83 -4.03 14.59
N THR A 62 3.98 -5.00 14.26
CA THR A 62 4.39 -6.35 13.91
C THR A 62 5.35 -6.36 12.72
N GLY A 63 5.09 -5.56 11.70
CA GLY A 63 5.98 -5.40 10.55
C GLY A 63 7.35 -4.84 10.94
N ILE A 64 7.38 -3.80 11.78
CA ILE A 64 8.61 -3.18 12.27
C ILE A 64 9.41 -4.16 13.14
N ASN A 65 8.75 -4.92 14.03
CA ASN A 65 9.41 -5.94 14.83
C ASN A 65 10.09 -7.00 13.98
N LYS A 66 9.45 -7.46 12.89
CA LYS A 66 10.07 -8.40 11.93
C LYS A 66 11.30 -7.80 11.24
N GLN A 67 11.29 -6.51 10.93
CA GLN A 67 12.47 -5.83 10.38
C GLN A 67 13.63 -5.83 11.38
N PHE A 68 13.36 -5.54 12.65
CA PHE A 68 14.37 -5.57 13.71
C PHE A 68 14.88 -6.98 13.99
N GLU A 69 14.02 -8.00 13.99
CA GLU A 69 14.44 -9.40 14.14
C GLU A 69 15.38 -9.81 12.99
N LYS A 70 15.09 -9.39 11.76
CA LYS A 70 15.97 -9.63 10.61
C LYS A 70 17.32 -8.91 10.75
N ILE A 71 17.32 -7.66 11.22
CA ILE A 71 18.55 -6.90 11.53
C ILE A 71 19.37 -7.63 12.60
N GLU A 72 18.70 -8.16 13.63
CA GLU A 72 19.32 -8.92 14.70
C GLU A 72 19.99 -10.20 14.22
N GLN A 73 19.34 -10.94 13.33
CA GLN A 73 19.91 -12.12 12.69
C GLN A 73 21.17 -11.77 11.89
N TYR A 74 21.12 -10.71 11.08
CA TYR A 74 22.29 -10.23 10.35
C TYR A 74 23.41 -9.79 11.30
N ARG A 75 23.10 -9.11 12.39
CA ARG A 75 24.08 -8.69 13.40
C ARG A 75 24.79 -9.91 14.02
N LYS A 76 24.06 -10.97 14.37
CA LYS A 76 24.62 -12.23 14.90
C LYS A 76 25.50 -12.95 13.87
N ALA A 77 25.15 -12.86 12.59
CA ALA A 77 25.93 -13.42 11.47
C ALA A 77 27.10 -12.51 11.01
N GLY A 78 27.51 -11.51 11.79
CA GLY A 78 28.60 -10.60 11.41
C GLY A 78 28.26 -9.69 10.23
N TRP A 79 26.98 -9.41 10.02
CA TRP A 79 26.41 -8.67 8.89
C TRP A 79 26.52 -9.39 7.54
N ASN A 80 26.69 -10.71 7.54
CA ASN A 80 26.66 -11.53 6.34
C ASN A 80 25.21 -11.90 5.98
N MET A 81 24.71 -11.36 4.86
CA MET A 81 23.34 -11.61 4.40
C MET A 81 23.15 -13.01 3.82
N GLU A 82 24.12 -13.51 3.06
CA GLU A 82 24.06 -14.81 2.40
C GLU A 82 23.96 -15.95 3.43
N ALA A 83 24.73 -15.84 4.51
CA ALA A 83 24.70 -16.81 5.61
C ALA A 83 23.32 -16.93 6.28
N VAL A 84 22.57 -15.83 6.38
CA VAL A 84 21.23 -15.83 6.99
C VAL A 84 20.19 -16.36 6.00
N GLU A 85 20.25 -15.98 4.71
CA GLU A 85 19.27 -16.43 3.72
C GLU A 85 19.37 -17.94 3.40
N GLU A 86 20.58 -18.52 3.44
CA GLU A 86 20.78 -19.96 3.31
C GLU A 86 20.17 -20.77 4.47
N THR A 87 20.32 -20.28 5.70
CA THR A 87 19.75 -20.94 6.90
C THR A 87 18.22 -20.87 6.94
N THR A 88 17.62 -19.78 6.47
CA THR A 88 16.15 -19.68 6.36
C THR A 88 15.56 -20.50 5.21
N SER A 89 16.37 -20.87 4.21
CA SER A 89 15.92 -21.68 3.06
C SER A 89 15.92 -23.18 3.33
N THR A 90 16.59 -23.63 4.39
CA THR A 90 16.68 -25.07 4.75
C THR A 90 15.54 -25.53 5.67
N GLU A 91 14.76 -24.61 6.23
CA GLU A 91 13.70 -24.92 7.21
C GLU A 91 12.30 -24.52 6.70
N THR A 92 11.90 -24.95 5.49
CA THR A 92 10.48 -24.87 5.12
C THR A 92 10.02 -25.97 4.16
N THR A 93 9.24 -26.94 4.66
CA THR A 93 8.04 -27.49 4.00
C THR A 93 7.08 -28.07 5.05
N PRO A 94 5.76 -28.20 4.79
CA PRO A 94 4.87 -27.31 4.06
C PRO A 94 3.63 -26.93 4.91
N LYS A 95 3.08 -25.72 4.79
CA LYS A 95 1.70 -25.50 5.26
C LYS A 95 0.94 -24.43 4.49
N ALA A 96 -0.12 -24.93 3.86
CA ALA A 96 -1.39 -24.27 3.56
C ALA A 96 -1.34 -22.93 2.80
N SER A 97 -1.49 -23.07 1.49
CA SER A 97 -2.10 -22.06 0.63
C SER A 97 -3.47 -21.63 1.18
N THR A 98 -3.55 -20.43 1.74
CA THR A 98 -4.78 -19.64 1.76
C THR A 98 -4.61 -18.47 0.81
N ALA A 99 -5.60 -18.33 -0.05
CA ALA A 99 -5.65 -17.43 -1.19
C ALA A 99 -5.94 -15.97 -0.78
N ALA A 100 -5.27 -15.02 -1.42
CA ALA A 100 -5.79 -13.69 -1.85
C ALA A 100 -4.65 -12.88 -2.51
N PRO A 101 -4.95 -11.90 -3.38
CA PRO A 101 -4.29 -11.80 -4.69
C PRO A 101 -3.16 -10.75 -4.76
N PRO A 102 -2.14 -10.94 -5.61
CA PRO A 102 -1.15 -9.91 -5.88
C PRO A 102 -1.58 -9.03 -7.07
N VAL A 103 -1.68 -7.73 -6.83
CA VAL A 103 -1.61 -6.70 -7.87
C VAL A 103 -0.14 -6.53 -8.30
N PRO A 104 0.24 -6.70 -9.58
CA PRO A 104 1.64 -6.58 -9.97
C PRO A 104 1.97 -5.15 -10.41
N LYS A 105 2.81 -4.45 -9.64
CA LYS A 105 3.66 -3.37 -10.17
C LYS A 105 5.03 -3.95 -10.53
N LYS A 106 5.41 -3.74 -11.79
CA LYS A 106 6.63 -4.18 -12.46
C LYS A 106 7.91 -3.59 -11.84
N SER A 107 8.92 -4.43 -11.62
CA SER A 107 10.34 -4.16 -11.88
C SER A 107 11.09 -5.50 -11.72
N ARG A 108 11.41 -6.24 -12.79
CA ARG A 108 12.65 -6.20 -13.62
C ARG A 108 13.78 -7.12 -13.07
N LEU A 109 13.70 -8.40 -13.49
CA LEU A 109 14.73 -9.48 -13.69
C LEU A 109 15.58 -9.96 -12.48
N PRO A 110 16.15 -11.20 -12.46
CA PRO A 110 16.46 -12.09 -13.59
C PRO A 110 15.93 -13.54 -13.53
N THR A 111 15.67 -14.06 -14.72
CA THR A 111 15.76 -15.43 -15.23
C THR A 111 15.89 -16.59 -14.21
N LYS A 112 14.76 -17.23 -13.89
CA LYS A 112 14.72 -18.67 -13.60
C LYS A 112 13.67 -19.32 -14.52
N LYS A 113 14.09 -20.40 -15.17
CA LYS A 113 13.39 -21.10 -16.26
C LYS A 113 11.95 -21.47 -15.86
N SER A 114 10.97 -20.87 -16.53
CA SER A 114 9.56 -21.27 -16.46
C SER A 114 9.32 -22.52 -17.31
N PRO A 115 8.37 -23.40 -16.95
CA PRO A 115 7.90 -24.44 -17.86
C PRO A 115 7.20 -23.77 -19.06
N ALA A 116 7.43 -24.28 -20.26
CA ALA A 116 6.86 -23.75 -21.49
C ALA A 116 5.32 -23.75 -21.41
N LEU A 117 4.70 -22.57 -21.44
CA LEU A 117 3.26 -22.42 -21.62
C LEU A 117 2.92 -22.66 -23.11
N SER A 118 1.84 -23.37 -23.41
CA SER A 118 1.44 -23.66 -24.80
C SER A 118 1.09 -22.37 -25.55
N ALA A 119 1.31 -22.35 -26.87
CA ALA A 119 1.05 -21.18 -27.73
C ALA A 119 -0.39 -20.65 -27.61
N GLU A 120 -1.36 -21.53 -27.36
CA GLU A 120 -2.77 -21.17 -27.16
C GLU A 120 -3.03 -20.41 -25.84
N ALA A 121 -2.29 -20.74 -24.78
CA ALA A 121 -2.41 -20.04 -23.50
C ALA A 121 -1.87 -18.60 -23.60
N GLN A 122 -0.81 -18.41 -24.39
CA GLN A 122 -0.22 -17.10 -24.64
C GLN A 122 -1.18 -16.22 -25.47
N GLU A 123 -1.78 -16.76 -26.54
CA GLU A 123 -2.73 -16.01 -27.37
C GLU A 123 -3.97 -15.56 -26.58
N LYS A 124 -4.50 -16.42 -25.69
CA LYS A 124 -5.64 -16.05 -24.82
C LYS A 124 -5.28 -14.94 -23.83
N LEU A 125 -4.07 -14.96 -23.29
CA LEU A 125 -3.59 -13.92 -22.38
C LEU A 125 -3.41 -12.57 -23.10
N ASP A 126 -2.89 -12.60 -24.32
CA ASP A 126 -2.70 -11.39 -25.14
C ASP A 126 -4.04 -10.78 -25.59
N LYS A 127 -5.01 -11.61 -25.99
CA LYS A 127 -6.40 -11.18 -26.25
C LYS A 127 -7.05 -10.56 -25.01
N GLN A 128 -6.87 -11.16 -23.83
CA GLN A 128 -7.42 -10.63 -22.57
C GLN A 128 -6.79 -9.27 -22.21
N ARG A 129 -5.47 -9.11 -22.41
CA ARG A 129 -4.77 -7.84 -22.19
C ARG A 129 -5.23 -6.75 -23.15
N ALA A 130 -5.42 -7.08 -24.43
CA ALA A 130 -5.92 -6.14 -25.42
C ALA A 130 -7.32 -5.60 -25.05
N LEU A 131 -8.24 -6.49 -24.68
CA LEU A 131 -9.59 -6.12 -24.25
C LEU A 131 -9.59 -5.27 -22.96
N ALA A 132 -8.73 -5.60 -21.99
CA ALA A 132 -8.59 -4.81 -20.77
C ALA A 132 -8.05 -3.40 -21.04
N ASN A 133 -7.09 -3.26 -21.97
CA ASN A 133 -6.54 -1.97 -22.36
C ASN A 133 -7.58 -1.12 -23.10
N GLU A 134 -8.37 -1.72 -24.00
CA GLU A 134 -9.42 -1.02 -24.72
C GLU A 134 -10.52 -0.49 -23.76
N ARG A 135 -10.95 -1.30 -22.80
CA ARG A 135 -11.90 -0.87 -21.76
C ARG A 135 -11.38 0.30 -20.95
N ARG A 136 -10.10 0.26 -20.57
CA ARG A 136 -9.45 1.36 -19.84
C ARG A 136 -9.35 2.63 -20.67
N ALA A 137 -9.05 2.52 -21.96
CA ALA A 137 -8.98 3.66 -22.87
C ALA A 137 -10.37 4.33 -23.03
N LYS A 138 -11.43 3.53 -23.18
CA LYS A 138 -12.82 4.03 -23.27
C LYS A 138 -13.24 4.74 -21.98
N ALA A 139 -12.97 4.16 -20.81
CA ALA A 139 -13.29 4.79 -19.52
C ALA A 139 -12.55 6.12 -19.31
N MET A 140 -11.29 6.22 -19.72
CA MET A 140 -10.52 7.47 -19.65
C MET A 140 -11.05 8.54 -20.62
N ALA A 141 -11.47 8.14 -21.82
CA ALA A 141 -12.06 9.05 -22.79
C ALA A 141 -13.40 9.62 -22.30
N GLU A 142 -14.26 8.78 -21.70
CA GLU A 142 -15.53 9.20 -21.12
C GLU A 142 -15.35 10.14 -19.93
N MET A 143 -14.42 9.83 -19.03
CA MET A 143 -14.08 10.71 -17.90
C MET A 143 -13.56 12.08 -18.38
N ARG A 144 -12.75 12.09 -19.45
CA ARG A 144 -12.24 13.33 -20.05
C ARG A 144 -13.33 14.14 -20.76
N ALA A 145 -14.31 13.48 -21.38
CA ALA A 145 -15.47 14.14 -21.99
C ALA A 145 -16.38 14.78 -20.93
N ARG A 146 -16.66 14.05 -19.83
CA ARG A 146 -17.40 14.57 -18.67
C ARG A 146 -16.71 15.76 -18.02
N GLY A 147 -15.39 15.71 -17.86
CA GLY A 147 -14.60 16.84 -17.32
C GLY A 147 -14.68 18.10 -18.19
N LYS A 148 -14.73 17.96 -19.52
CA LYS A 148 -14.92 19.09 -20.45
C LYS A 148 -16.33 19.67 -20.42
N GLN A 149 -17.36 18.86 -20.16
CA GLN A 149 -18.73 19.36 -19.99
C GLN A 149 -18.89 20.15 -18.69
N GLN A 150 -18.29 19.70 -17.58
CA GLN A 150 -18.30 20.43 -16.31
C GLN A 150 -17.53 21.76 -16.37
N GLN A 151 -16.45 21.85 -17.16
CA GLN A 151 -15.75 23.12 -17.37
C GLN A 151 -16.54 24.10 -18.25
N LYS A 152 -17.37 23.63 -19.20
CA LYS A 152 -18.19 24.50 -20.05
C LYS A 152 -19.43 25.07 -19.34
N THR A 153 -19.96 24.39 -18.33
CA THR A 153 -21.08 24.92 -17.53
C THR A 153 -20.68 25.98 -16.50
N SER A 154 -19.38 26.26 -16.36
CA SER A 154 -18.89 27.23 -15.37
C SER A 154 -18.38 28.55 -15.98
N VAL A 155 -18.45 28.74 -17.31
CA VAL A 155 -17.94 29.95 -17.96
C VAL A 155 -18.85 30.39 -19.14
N GLU A 156 -19.96 31.09 -18.86
CA GLU A 156 -20.55 32.18 -19.68
C GLU A 156 -21.68 32.91 -18.90
N PRO A 157 -22.01 34.18 -19.19
CA PRO A 157 -21.62 35.32 -18.36
C PRO A 157 -22.80 36.03 -17.66
N ALA A 158 -22.50 36.64 -16.51
CA ALA A 158 -23.36 37.66 -15.90
C ALA A 158 -23.04 39.03 -16.51
N ALA A 159 -23.89 39.55 -17.41
CA ALA A 159 -23.90 40.95 -17.83
C ALA A 159 -25.25 41.34 -18.46
N ALA A 160 -25.69 42.57 -18.18
CA ALA A 160 -26.96 43.25 -18.46
C ALA A 160 -28.14 42.73 -17.59
N ASP A 161 -28.80 43.53 -16.74
CA ASP A 161 -29.31 44.88 -17.01
C ASP A 161 -29.11 45.87 -15.84
N ILE A 162 -28.58 47.06 -16.18
CA ILE A 162 -28.77 48.33 -15.49
C ILE A 162 -29.36 49.25 -16.56
N GLU A 163 -30.61 49.71 -16.42
CA GLU A 163 -30.99 51.08 -16.79
C GLU A 163 -32.42 51.44 -16.32
N CYS A 164 -32.50 52.66 -15.75
CA CYS A 164 -33.62 53.58 -15.50
C CYS A 164 -34.88 53.12 -14.74
#